data_AF-A0A699SPI4-F1
#
_entry.id   AF-A0A699SPI4-F1
#
_cell.length_a   1.000
_cell.length_b   1.000
_cell.length_c   1.000
_cell.angle_alpha   90.00
_cell.angle_beta   90.00
_cell.angle_gamma   90.00
#
_symmetry.space_group_name_H-M   'P 1'
#
loop_
_entity.id
_entity.type
_entity.pdbx_description
1 polymer ?
#
loop_
_entity_poly.entity_id
_entity_poly.type
_entity_poly.pdbx_seq_one_letter_code
_entity_poly.pdbx_strand_id
1 'polypeptide(L)'
;EAARTMLIFSRAPLFLWAEAMATACFTQNRSIIHRRFNKTPYELINGRKPDISFLHVFGALCYPKNDREDIGKLGAKGDIGFLIGYSADSCAYRIYN
;
A
#
# COMPACT_ATOMS: atom_id res chain seq x y z
N GLU A 1 6.70 -0.56 15.82
CA GLU A 1 6.99 0.82 15.38
C GLU A 1 6.36 1.23 14.05
N ALA A 2 6.88 0.86 12.87
CA ALA A 2 6.43 1.47 11.61
C ALA A 2 4.91 1.40 11.35
N ALA A 3 4.27 0.26 11.60
CA ALA A 3 2.81 0.12 11.46
C ALA A 3 2.02 1.06 12.37
N ARG A 4 2.48 1.25 13.62
CA ARG A 4 1.86 2.17 14.58
C ARG A 4 1.98 3.62 14.10
N THR A 5 3.15 4.00 13.57
CA THR A 5 3.35 5.32 12.97
C THR A 5 2.45 5.53 11.76
N MET A 6 2.30 4.54 10.88
CA MET A 6 1.37 4.61 9.73
C MET A 6 -0.08 4.86 10.17
N LEU A 7 -0.57 4.13 11.18
CA LEU A 7 -1.93 4.31 11.71
C LEU A 7 -2.13 5.71 12.31
N ILE A 8 -1.19 6.18 13.15
CA ILE A 8 -1.28 7.49 13.79
C ILE A 8 -1.23 8.61 12.74
N PHE A 9 -0.30 8.52 11.78
CA PHE A 9 -0.13 9.52 10.72
C PHE A 9 -1.36 9.63 9.83
N SER A 10 -1.93 8.49 9.41
CA SER A 10 -3.11 8.44 8.56
C SER A 10 -4.43 8.69 9.30
N ARG A 11 -4.41 8.75 10.64
CA ARG A 11 -5.62 8.72 11.49
C ARG A 11 -6.54 7.52 11.17
N ALA A 12 -5.94 6.42 10.73
CA ALA A 12 -6.68 5.22 10.37
C ALA A 12 -7.27 4.53 11.62
N PRO A 13 -8.47 3.94 11.52
CA PRO A 13 -9.04 3.12 12.57
C PRO A 13 -8.12 1.96 12.99
N LEU A 14 -8.16 1.61 14.28
CA LEU A 14 -7.31 0.55 14.83
C LEU A 14 -7.58 -0.82 14.17
N PHE A 15 -8.79 -1.10 13.68
CA PHE A 15 -9.08 -2.39 13.03
C PHE A 15 -8.24 -2.62 11.75
N LEU A 16 -7.68 -1.56 11.15
CA LEU A 16 -6.77 -1.65 10.01
C LEU A 16 -5.32 -1.98 10.41
N TRP A 17 -5.05 -2.35 11.67
CA TRP A 17 -3.70 -2.62 12.14
C TRP A 17 -2.97 -3.72 11.35
N ALA A 18 -3.68 -4.77 10.93
CA ALA A 18 -3.11 -5.85 10.12
C ALA A 18 -2.64 -5.33 8.75
N GLU A 19 -3.41 -4.43 8.13
CA GLU A 19 -3.08 -3.78 6.87
C GLU A 19 -1.87 -2.86 7.00
N ALA A 20 -1.83 -2.07 8.07
CA ALA A 20 -0.68 -1.23 8.39
C ALA A 20 0.59 -2.07 8.63
N MET A 21 0.47 -3.22 9.30
CA MET A 21 1.59 -4.15 9.49
C MET A 21 2.08 -4.75 8.18
N ALA A 22 1.17 -5.25 7.34
CA ALA A 22 1.52 -5.80 6.04
C ALA A 22 2.22 -4.74 5.16
N THR A 23 1.67 -3.52 5.14
CA THR A 23 2.22 -2.38 4.38
C THR A 23 3.60 -1.97 4.89
N ALA A 24 3.80 -1.91 6.20
CA ALA A 24 5.10 -1.64 6.80
C ALA A 24 6.13 -2.69 6.39
N CYS A 25 5.82 -3.98 6.55
CA CYS A 25 6.70 -5.07 6.14
C CYS A 25 7.02 -5.01 4.64
N PHE A 26 6.01 -4.80 3.80
CA PHE A 26 6.17 -4.72 2.35
C PHE A 26 7.12 -3.60 1.92
N THR A 27 6.97 -2.42 2.55
CA THR A 27 7.78 -1.23 2.30
C THR A 27 9.20 -1.43 2.80
N GLN A 28 9.38 -1.92 4.04
CA GLN A 28 10.69 -2.13 4.65
C GLN A 28 11.51 -3.17 3.89
N ASN A 29 10.90 -4.27 3.46
CA ASN A 29 11.56 -5.32 2.68
C ASN A 29 12.15 -4.82 1.36
N ARG A 30 11.61 -3.73 0.80
CA ARG A 30 12.02 -3.15 -0.49
C ARG A 30 12.87 -1.87 -0.37
N SER A 31 12.94 -1.26 0.81
CA SER A 31 13.60 0.05 0.99
C SER A 31 14.75 0.03 1.99
N ILE A 32 14.72 -0.83 3.01
CA ILE A 32 15.76 -0.88 4.02
C ILE A 32 16.95 -1.67 3.50
N ILE A 33 18.11 -1.02 3.47
CA ILE A 33 19.36 -1.66 3.08
C ILE A 33 19.95 -2.40 4.28
N HIS A 34 20.15 -3.71 4.12
CA HIS A 34 20.88 -4.51 5.09
C HIS A 34 22.38 -4.22 4.99
N ARG A 35 22.93 -3.53 6.00
CA ARG A 35 24.32 -3.02 5.99
C ARG A 35 25.38 -4.04 5.60
N ARG A 36 25.27 -5.28 6.09
CA ARG A 36 26.24 -6.36 5.78
C ARG A 36 26.33 -6.70 4.29
N PHE A 37 25.20 -6.63 3.57
CA PHE A 37 25.13 -7.07 2.18
C PHE A 37 25.00 -5.90 1.20
N ASN A 38 24.80 -4.68 1.71
CA ASN A 38 24.48 -3.49 0.94
C ASN A 38 23.32 -3.71 -0.05
N LYS A 39 22.33 -4.52 0.39
CA LYS A 39 21.18 -4.94 -0.39
C LYS A 39 19.92 -4.91 0.48
N THR A 40 18.77 -4.71 -0.14
CA THR A 40 17.46 -4.86 0.51
C THR A 40 17.11 -6.34 0.71
N PRO A 41 16.26 -6.70 1.69
CA PRO A 41 15.74 -8.06 1.81
C PRO A 41 15.14 -8.59 0.50
N TYR A 42 14.45 -7.73 -0.25
CA TYR A 42 13.89 -8.07 -1.57
C TYR A 42 14.98 -8.48 -2.57
N GLU A 43 16.09 -7.72 -2.64
CA GLU A 43 17.22 -8.04 -3.53
C GLU A 43 17.92 -9.34 -3.13
N LEU A 44 18.01 -9.63 -1.83
CA LEU A 44 18.61 -10.87 -1.33
C LEU A 44 17.80 -12.10 -1.72
N ILE A 45 16.47 -12.00 -1.71
CA ILE A 45 15.58 -13.12 -2.03
C ILE A 45 15.36 -13.27 -3.53
N ASN A 46 15.16 -12.16 -4.26
CA ASN A 46 14.74 -12.19 -5.66
C ASN A 46 15.88 -11.93 -6.66
N GLY A 47 17.09 -11.62 -6.20
CA GLY A 47 18.26 -11.38 -7.06
C GLY A 47 18.17 -10.13 -7.94
N ARG A 48 17.11 -9.32 -7.83
CA ARG A 48 16.87 -8.10 -8.62
C ARG A 48 16.49 -6.92 -7.71
N LYS A 49 16.80 -5.70 -8.16
CA LYS A 49 16.37 -4.48 -7.47
C LYS A 49 14.84 -4.39 -7.47
N PRO A 50 14.20 -4.05 -6.34
CA PRO A 50 12.78 -3.76 -6.35
C PRO A 50 12.53 -2.48 -7.15
N ASP A 51 11.45 -2.46 -7.92
CA ASP A 51 10.83 -1.19 -8.28
C ASP A 51 10.15 -0.65 -7.01
N ILE A 52 10.34 0.63 -6.73
CA ILE A 52 9.75 1.31 -5.57
C ILE A 52 8.89 2.51 -5.99
N SER A 53 8.78 2.77 -7.31
CA SER A 53 8.01 3.89 -7.85
C SER A 53 6.52 3.79 -7.56
N PHE A 54 6.01 2.56 -7.36
CA PHE A 54 4.61 2.28 -7.04
C PHE A 54 4.28 2.40 -5.54
N LEU A 55 5.27 2.68 -4.69
CA LEU A 55 5.01 2.84 -3.25
C LEU A 55 4.27 4.15 -3.00
N HIS A 56 3.15 4.04 -2.30
CA HIS A 56 2.32 5.15 -1.87
C HIS A 56 2.15 5.14 -0.35
N VAL A 57 1.81 6.31 0.19
CA VAL A 57 1.67 6.52 1.64
C VAL A 57 0.42 5.79 2.13
N PHE A 58 0.56 4.98 3.19
CA PHE A 58 -0.59 4.36 3.85
C PHE A 58 -1.57 5.44 4.33
N GLY A 59 -2.86 5.25 4.06
CA GLY A 59 -3.91 6.23 4.30
C GLY A 59 -4.01 7.34 3.27
N ALA A 60 -3.27 7.27 2.16
CA ALA A 60 -3.43 8.24 1.08
C ALA A 60 -4.83 8.16 0.47
N LEU A 61 -5.40 9.33 0.16
CA LEU A 61 -6.65 9.45 -0.58
C LEU A 61 -6.48 8.88 -1.99
N CYS A 62 -7.39 8.01 -2.40
CA CYS A 62 -7.41 7.41 -3.72
C CYS A 62 -8.82 7.42 -4.30
N TYR A 63 -8.88 7.42 -5.63
CA TYR A 63 -10.11 7.46 -6.39
C TYR A 63 -10.22 6.20 -7.25
N PRO A 64 -10.53 5.03 -6.66
CA PRO A 64 -10.76 3.83 -7.45
C PRO A 64 -11.88 4.07 -8.45
N LYS A 65 -11.68 3.60 -9.68
CA LYS A 65 -12.72 3.64 -10.70
C LYS A 65 -13.93 2.86 -10.21
N ASN A 66 -15.09 3.51 -10.19
CA ASN A 66 -16.34 2.86 -9.91
C ASN A 66 -16.78 2.12 -11.19
N ASP A 67 -16.86 0.80 -11.12
CA ASP A 67 -17.16 -0.10 -12.23
C ASP A 67 -18.60 -0.63 -12.20
N ARG A 68 -19.44 -0.09 -11.30
CA ARG A 68 -20.88 -0.42 -11.25
C ARG A 68 -21.54 -0.10 -12.60
N GLU A 69 -22.32 -1.06 -13.09
CA GLU A 69 -23.00 -0.94 -14.39
C GLU A 69 -24.05 0.19 -14.41
N ASP A 70 -24.57 0.58 -13.24
CA ASP A 70 -25.64 1.57 -13.09
C ASP A 70 -25.17 3.03 -13.10
N ILE A 71 -23.89 3.30 -13.40
CA ILE A 71 -23.37 4.67 -13.48
C ILE A 71 -23.85 5.30 -14.79
N GLY A 72 -24.96 6.03 -14.72
CA GLY A 72 -25.42 6.88 -15.82
C GLY A 72 -24.33 7.85 -16.29
N LYS A 73 -24.48 8.42 -17.50
CA LYS A 73 -23.44 9.22 -18.19
C LYS A 73 -22.81 10.36 -17.35
N LEU A 74 -23.51 10.84 -16.33
CA LEU A 74 -23.10 11.94 -15.42
C LEU A 74 -22.84 11.48 -13.96
N GLY A 75 -22.91 10.18 -13.66
CA GLY A 75 -22.64 9.65 -12.32
C GLY A 75 -21.17 9.79 -11.93
N ALA A 76 -20.89 9.77 -10.63
CA ALA A 76 -19.53 9.74 -10.12
C ALA A 76 -18.81 8.49 -10.65
N LYS A 77 -17.74 8.70 -11.43
CA LYS A 77 -16.97 7.62 -12.07
C LYS A 77 -15.90 7.01 -11.18
N GLY A 78 -15.73 7.54 -9.97
CA GLY A 78 -14.77 7.06 -9.00
C GLY A 78 -15.35 7.17 -7.60
N ASP A 79 -15.08 6.16 -6.79
CA ASP A 79 -15.36 6.22 -5.37
C ASP A 79 -14.21 6.93 -4.65
N ILE A 80 -14.41 7.30 -3.40
CA ILE A 80 -13.35 7.81 -2.53
C ILE A 80 -12.90 6.65 -1.65
N GLY A 81 -11.60 6.47 -1.50
CA GLY A 81 -11.07 5.51 -0.56
C GLY A 81 -9.70 5.90 -0.03
N PHE A 82 -9.21 5.09 0.89
CA PHE A 82 -7.89 5.21 1.49
C PHE A 82 -7.04 4.02 1.11
N LEU A 83 -5.79 4.27 0.70
CA LEU A 83 -4.83 3.21 0.47
C LEU A 83 -4.51 2.51 1.80
N ILE A 84 -4.84 1.23 1.91
CA ILE A 84 -4.53 0.43 3.10
C ILE A 84 -3.43 -0.61 2.86
N GLY A 85 -3.00 -0.81 1.60
CA GLY A 85 -1.82 -1.62 1.34
C GLY A 85 -1.71 -2.13 -0.08
N TYR A 86 -0.96 -3.22 -0.23
CA TYR A 86 -0.63 -3.84 -1.51
C TYR A 86 -1.18 -5.26 -1.54
N SER A 87 -1.66 -5.69 -2.71
CA SER A 87 -2.08 -7.07 -2.94
C SER A 87 -0.88 -8.02 -2.88
N ALA A 88 -1.08 -9.21 -2.32
CA ALA A 88 -0.05 -10.24 -2.29
C ALA A 88 0.10 -10.95 -3.65
N ASP A 89 -1.02 -11.10 -4.37
CA ASP A 89 -1.12 -11.98 -5.52
C ASP A 89 -1.17 -11.23 -6.87
N SER A 90 -1.19 -9.90 -6.83
CA SER A 90 -1.31 -9.07 -8.03
C SER A 90 -0.62 -7.71 -7.90
N CYS A 91 -0.37 -7.05 -9.03
CA CYS A 91 0.07 -5.65 -9.07
C CYS A 91 -1.12 -4.73 -8.81
N ALA A 92 -1.68 -4.79 -7.61
CA ALA A 92 -2.86 -4.03 -7.22
C ALA A 92 -2.74 -3.43 -5.82
N TYR A 93 -3.48 -2.35 -5.61
CA TYR A 93 -3.60 -1.69 -4.32
C TYR A 93 -4.80 -2.21 -3.56
N ARG A 94 -4.70 -2.24 -2.23
CA ARG A 94 -5.83 -2.49 -1.34
C ARG A 94 -6.38 -1.16 -0.88
N ILE A 95 -7.67 -0.96 -1.07
CA ILE A 95 -8.37 0.30 -0.83
C ILE A 95 -9.50 0.05 0.16
N TYR A 96 -9.66 0.97 1.12
CA TYR A 96 -10.79 1.01 2.05
C TYR A 96 -11.69 2.19 1.69
N ASN A 97 -12.96 1.92 1.38
CA ASN A 97 -14.02 2.91 1.12
C ASN A 97 -14.90 3.03 2.37
#